data_AF-Q65LX6-F1
#
_entry.id   AF-Q65LX6-F1
#
_cell.length_a   1.000
_cell.length_b   1.000
_cell.length_c   1.000
_cell.angle_alpha   90.00
_cell.angle_beta   90.00
_cell.angle_gamma   90.00
#
_symmetry.space_group_name_H-M   'P 1'
#
loop_
_entity.id
_entity.type
_entity.pdbx_description
1 polymer ?
#
loop_
_entity_poly.entity_id
_entity_poly.type
_entity_poly.pdbx_seq_one_letter_code
_entity_poly.pdbx_strand_id
1 'polypeptide(L)'
;MDFSEIALVPLITGLVHTVKLVGIQKRFLPICAIVFGISISLLFTAGNWKEDMMIGTWLGLSSVGFYSGSKNVLKPLSKEEIEHEDLFGSGTRRK
;
A
#
# COMPACT_ATOMS: atom_id res chain seq x y z
N MET A 1 -15.34 -4.88 -17.69
CA MET A 1 -14.76 -4.39 -16.42
C MET A 1 -15.90 -3.87 -15.58
N ASP A 2 -16.45 -4.74 -14.76
CA ASP A 2 -17.41 -4.34 -13.74
C ASP A 2 -16.66 -3.52 -12.68
N PHE A 3 -17.33 -2.54 -12.05
CA PHE A 3 -16.74 -1.69 -11.01
C PHE A 3 -16.02 -2.49 -9.89
N SER A 4 -16.41 -3.75 -9.70
CA SER A 4 -15.78 -4.73 -8.83
C SER A 4 -14.26 -4.88 -9.06
N GLU A 5 -13.80 -4.88 -10.32
CA GLU A 5 -12.38 -5.07 -10.67
C GLU A 5 -11.52 -3.88 -10.25
N ILE A 6 -12.07 -2.67 -10.33
CA ILE A 6 -11.36 -1.42 -9.99
C ILE A 6 -11.25 -1.26 -8.47
N ALA A 7 -12.28 -1.71 -7.73
CA ALA A 7 -12.32 -1.63 -6.27
C ALA A 7 -11.42 -2.66 -5.56
N LEU A 8 -10.98 -3.71 -6.26
CA LEU A 8 -10.16 -4.80 -5.71
C LEU A 8 -8.77 -4.31 -5.24
N VAL A 9 -8.11 -3.42 -5.97
CA VAL A 9 -6.78 -2.90 -5.58
C VAL A 9 -6.81 -2.09 -4.28
N PRO A 10 -7.69 -1.08 -4.08
CA PRO A 10 -7.79 -0.38 -2.81
C PRO A 10 -8.27 -1.29 -1.67
N LEU A 11 -9.13 -2.29 -1.96
CA LEU A 11 -9.54 -3.30 -0.97
C LEU A 11 -8.35 -4.11 -0.45
N ILE A 12 -7.52 -4.67 -1.36
CA ILE A 12 -6.30 -5.40 -1.01
C ILE A 12 -5.33 -4.49 -0.25
N THR A 13 -5.19 -3.24 -0.69
CA THR A 13 -4.33 -2.26 -0.04
C THR A 13 -4.77 -1.96 1.39
N GLY A 14 -6.08 -1.84 1.63
CA GLY A 14 -6.67 -1.66 2.95
C GLY A 14 -6.40 -2.86 3.87
N LEU A 15 -6.60 -4.08 3.39
CA LEU A 15 -6.28 -5.32 4.10
C LEU A 15 -4.80 -5.38 4.52
N VAL A 16 -3.89 -5.09 3.59
CA VAL A 16 -2.44 -5.05 3.87
C VAL A 16 -2.12 -3.96 4.90
N HIS A 17 -2.82 -2.82 4.87
CA HIS A 17 -2.66 -1.77 5.85
C HIS A 17 -3.11 -2.22 7.25
N THR A 18 -4.22 -2.93 7.37
CA THR A 18 -4.69 -3.51 8.65
C THR A 18 -3.65 -4.45 9.23
N VAL A 19 -3.07 -5.34 8.41
CA VAL A 19 -2.01 -6.27 8.84
C VAL A 19 -0.77 -5.52 9.35
N LYS A 20 -0.41 -4.42 8.70
CA LYS A 20 0.66 -3.55 9.19
C LYS A 20 0.32 -2.91 10.54
N LEU A 21 -0.94 -2.51 10.75
CA LEU A 21 -1.39 -1.89 12.00
C LEU A 21 -1.25 -2.83 13.20
N VAL A 22 -1.36 -4.15 12.96
CA VAL A 22 -1.13 -5.22 13.96
C VAL A 22 0.37 -5.36 14.34
N GLY A 23 1.28 -4.62 13.70
CA GLY A 23 2.70 -4.59 14.07
C GLY A 23 3.61 -5.44 13.20
N ILE A 24 3.11 -5.97 12.07
CA ILE A 24 3.94 -6.74 11.14
C ILE A 24 5.01 -5.84 10.50
N GLN A 25 6.25 -6.33 10.50
CA GLN A 25 7.38 -5.60 9.92
C GLN A 25 7.15 -5.28 8.44
N LYS A 26 7.54 -4.06 8.02
CA LYS A 26 7.34 -3.53 6.66
C LYS A 26 7.84 -4.45 5.54
N ARG A 27 8.75 -5.39 5.84
CA ARG A 27 9.33 -6.37 4.91
C ARG A 27 8.35 -7.46 4.48
N PHE A 28 7.32 -7.76 5.28
CA PHE A 28 6.34 -8.81 4.96
C PHE A 28 5.09 -8.31 4.24
N LEU A 29 4.87 -6.99 4.20
CA LEU A 29 3.70 -6.40 3.54
C LEU A 29 3.56 -6.79 2.05
N PRO A 30 4.63 -6.86 1.24
CA PRO A 30 4.53 -7.31 -0.15
C PRO A 30 4.05 -8.75 -0.27
N ILE A 31 4.53 -9.61 0.62
CA ILE A 31 4.17 -11.03 0.66
C ILE A 31 2.70 -11.16 1.07
N CYS A 32 2.25 -10.42 2.09
CA CYS A 32 0.85 -10.38 2.50
C CYS A 32 -0.06 -9.92 1.35
N ALA A 33 0.34 -8.90 0.58
CA ALA A 33 -0.43 -8.41 -0.55
C ALA A 33 -0.62 -9.46 -1.64
N ILE A 34 0.43 -10.22 -1.96
CA ILE A 34 0.35 -11.32 -2.93
C ILE A 34 -0.56 -12.44 -2.40
N VAL A 35 -0.42 -12.82 -1.13
CA VAL A 35 -1.26 -13.85 -0.51
C VAL A 35 -2.73 -13.43 -0.52
N PHE A 36 -3.05 -12.17 -0.16
CA PHE A 36 -4.42 -11.67 -0.22
C PHE A 36 -4.95 -11.58 -1.65
N GLY A 37 -4.16 -11.10 -2.61
CA GLY A 37 -4.55 -11.01 -4.01
C GLY A 37 -4.89 -12.39 -4.61
N ILE A 38 -4.03 -13.39 -4.36
CA ILE A 38 -4.27 -14.77 -4.80
C ILE A 38 -5.49 -15.36 -4.07
N SER A 39 -5.61 -15.17 -2.75
CA SER A 39 -6.73 -15.71 -1.97
C SER A 39 -8.07 -15.15 -2.45
N ILE A 40 -8.16 -13.84 -2.69
CA ILE A 40 -9.38 -13.19 -3.16
C ILE A 40 -9.72 -13.64 -4.58
N SER A 41 -8.72 -13.74 -5.46
CA SER A 41 -8.96 -14.22 -6.83
C SER A 41 -9.44 -15.66 -6.84
N LEU A 42 -8.86 -16.53 -6.01
CA LEU A 42 -9.25 -17.94 -5.92
C LEU A 42 -10.66 -18.14 -5.35
N LEU A 43 -11.10 -17.27 -4.45
CA LEU A 43 -12.48 -17.29 -3.93
C LEU A 43 -13.52 -16.83 -4.97
N PHE A 44 -13.10 -16.05 -5.97
CA PHE A 44 -13.94 -15.58 -7.07
C PHE A 44 -13.93 -16.52 -8.28
N THR A 45 -13.10 -17.57 -8.28
CA THR A 45 -12.93 -18.50 -9.40
C THR A 45 -14.18 -19.32 -9.68
N ALA A 46 -14.61 -19.31 -10.94
CA ALA A 46 -15.69 -20.16 -11.45
C ALA A 46 -15.25 -21.15 -12.56
N GLY A 47 -13.96 -21.21 -12.94
CA GLY A 47 -13.57 -22.08 -14.06
C GLY A 47 -12.09 -22.42 -14.26
N ASN A 48 -11.15 -21.45 -14.17
CA ASN A 48 -9.75 -21.68 -14.57
C ASN A 48 -8.72 -21.15 -13.57
N TRP A 49 -8.32 -22.03 -12.64
CA TRP A 49 -7.32 -21.78 -11.59
C TRP A 49 -6.02 -21.09 -12.06
N LYS A 50 -5.56 -21.34 -13.29
CA LYS A 50 -4.34 -20.72 -13.85
C LYS A 50 -4.51 -19.22 -14.11
N GLU A 51 -5.66 -18.83 -14.65
CA GLU A 51 -5.95 -17.44 -15.00
C GLU A 51 -6.17 -16.62 -13.73
N ASP A 52 -6.87 -17.21 -12.75
CA ASP A 52 -7.08 -16.62 -11.43
C ASP A 52 -5.78 -16.38 -10.66
N MET A 53 -4.81 -17.31 -10.71
CA MET A 53 -3.50 -17.06 -10.08
C MET A 53 -2.76 -15.88 -10.72
N MET A 54 -2.87 -15.72 -12.04
CA MET A 54 -2.25 -14.59 -12.74
C MET A 54 -2.92 -13.26 -12.37
N ILE A 55 -4.26 -13.23 -12.36
CA ILE A 55 -5.05 -12.06 -11.99
C ILE A 55 -4.78 -11.66 -10.53
N GLY A 56 -4.83 -12.62 -9.60
CA GLY A 56 -4.54 -12.39 -8.18
C GLY A 56 -3.12 -11.88 -7.93
N THR A 57 -2.13 -12.39 -8.68
CA THR A 57 -0.75 -11.91 -8.61
C THR A 57 -0.63 -10.47 -9.13
N TRP A 58 -1.26 -10.15 -10.27
CA TRP A 58 -1.26 -8.80 -10.81
C TRP A 58 -1.91 -7.80 -9.85
N LEU A 59 -3.08 -8.11 -9.31
CA LEU A 59 -3.78 -7.28 -8.34
C LEU A 59 -2.94 -7.07 -7.05
N GLY A 60 -2.33 -8.15 -6.55
CA GLY A 60 -1.44 -8.10 -5.40
C GLY A 60 -0.23 -7.19 -5.64
N LEU A 61 0.48 -7.35 -6.76
CA LEU A 61 1.63 -6.52 -7.13
C LEU A 61 1.25 -5.04 -7.32
N SER A 62 0.12 -4.76 -7.98
CA SER A 62 -0.40 -3.39 -8.14
C SER A 62 -0.69 -2.73 -6.79
N SER A 63 -1.27 -3.46 -5.84
CA SER A 63 -1.51 -2.96 -4.47
C SER A 63 -0.21 -2.64 -3.72
N VAL A 64 0.85 -3.45 -3.88
CA VAL A 64 2.17 -3.16 -3.30
C VAL A 64 2.76 -1.87 -3.86
N GLY A 65 2.68 -1.69 -5.19
CA GLY A 65 3.12 -0.47 -5.87
C GLY A 65 2.37 0.76 -5.38
N PHE A 66 1.04 0.65 -5.25
CA PHE A 66 0.19 1.70 -4.73
C PHE A 66 0.56 2.07 -3.29
N TYR A 67 0.64 1.09 -2.39
CA TYR A 67 0.98 1.31 -0.98
C TYR A 67 2.40 1.89 -0.78
N SER A 68 3.38 1.43 -1.56
CA SER A 68 4.74 1.97 -1.51
C SER A 68 4.80 3.38 -2.07
N GLY A 69 4.11 3.62 -3.20
CA GLY A 69 4.02 4.93 -3.85
C GLY A 69 3.43 5.99 -2.93
N SER A 70 2.28 5.73 -2.31
CA SER A 70 1.65 6.71 -1.40
C SER A 70 2.58 7.09 -0.24
N LYS A 71 3.25 6.12 0.40
CA LYS A 71 4.21 6.42 1.48
C LYS A 71 5.41 7.23 1.01
N ASN A 72 5.90 7.00 -0.21
CA ASN A 72 7.08 7.68 -0.72
C ASN A 72 6.78 9.11 -1.16
N VAL A 73 5.53 9.43 -1.49
CA VAL A 73 5.06 10.79 -1.74
C VAL A 73 4.80 11.56 -0.44
N LEU A 74 4.26 10.90 0.59
CA LEU A 74 3.99 11.52 1.90
C LEU A 74 5.26 11.83 2.71
N LYS A 75 6.33 11.03 2.56
CA LYS A 75 7.61 11.23 3.27
C LYS A 75 8.33 12.55 2.96
N PRO A 76 8.54 12.96 1.68
CA PRO A 76 9.26 14.17 1.35
C PRO A 76 8.54 15.44 1.80
N LEU A 77 7.20 15.50 1.73
CA LEU A 77 6.43 16.66 2.23
C LEU A 77 6.72 16.96 3.70
N SER A 78 6.72 15.92 4.54
CA SER A 78 6.99 16.10 5.98
C SER A 78 8.43 16.52 6.32
N LYS A 79 9.37 16.36 5.37
CA LYS A 79 10.79 16.67 5.60
C LYS A 79 11.13 18.09 5.15
N GLU A 80 10.48 18.60 4.11
CA GLU A 80 10.62 19.99 3.68
C GLU A 80 9.98 20.96 4.68
N GLU A 81 8.84 20.65 5.29
CA GLU A 81 8.23 21.52 6.31
C GLU A 81 9.11 21.69 7.56
N ILE A 82 9.83 20.63 7.96
CA ILE A 82 10.74 20.69 9.12
C ILE A 82 12.01 21.48 8.78
N GLU A 83 12.58 21.30 7.57
CA GLU A 83 13.76 22.05 7.15
C GLU A 83 13.44 23.54 6.87
N HIS A 84 12.24 23.88 6.41
CA HIS A 84 11.82 25.28 6.23
C HIS A 84 11.49 25.99 7.55
N GLU A 85 10.98 25.29 8.57
CA GLU A 85 10.80 25.84 9.92
C GLU A 85 12.16 26.09 10.60
N ASP A 86 13.14 25.20 10.41
CA ASP A 86 14.51 25.39 10.92
C ASP A 86 15.27 26.51 10.19
N LEU A 87 15.00 26.75 8.89
CA LEU A 87 15.63 27.84 8.11
C LEU A 87 15.04 29.23 8.42
N PHE A 88 13.75 29.32 8.80
CA PHE A 88 13.07 30.60 9.04
C PHE A 88 12.73 30.85 10.53
N GLY A 89 13.02 29.90 11.43
CA GLY A 89 12.52 29.88 12.80
C GLY A 89 13.56 29.65 13.90
N SER A 90 14.68 30.39 13.92
CA SER A 90 15.47 30.56 15.17
C SER A 90 15.81 32.02 15.44
N GLY A 91 14.80 32.86 15.32
CA GLY A 91 14.87 34.30 15.59
C GLY A 91 14.51 34.72 17.01
N THR A 92 14.29 33.85 18.01
CA THR A 92 14.06 34.33 19.40
C THR A 92 14.30 33.27 20.47
N ARG A 93 15.54 33.16 20.95
CA ARG A 93 15.83 33.02 22.39
C ARG A 93 17.24 33.54 22.69
N ARG A 94 17.37 34.87 22.71
CA ARG A 94 18.26 35.52 23.66
C ARG A 94 17.52 35.61 24.99
N LYS A 95 17.97 34.84 25.98
CA LYS A 95 18.28 35.24 27.37
C LYS A 95 18.38 33.99 28.23
#